data_AF-A0A217EIB6-F1
#
_entry.id   AF-A0A217EIB6-F1
#
_cell.length_a   1.000
_cell.length_b   1.000
_cell.length_c   1.000
_cell.angle_alpha   90.00
_cell.angle_beta   90.00
_cell.angle_gamma   90.00
#
_symmetry.space_group_name_H-M   'P 1'
#
loop_
_entity.id
_entity.type
_entity.pdbx_description
1 polymer ?
#
loop_
_entity_poly.entity_id
_entity_poly.type
_entity_poly.pdbx_seq_one_letter_code
_entity_poly.pdbx_strand_id
1 'polypeptide(L)'
;MIYFCVKTDEFLASILDKVSLGAQYYCQFDVPLTKAESIIEKLKKRYVLDQTARQRNYRMQQKLMPVVDLVVLLNQSLYTAEKLRLCLLCTMPAEMRPIALNCSEVLRSSYQLEKSELDHFFSVLDRKNRLFYMSVANPLLLKSAKDKLASVPVYELVQIPYTLEQRKQKNIPQNKAQGWTWRLHKEFMLLKKTQLTDVFKKQQQNQKNNPVQDEVIQKELQKLWSLCGFRGVRHCIFDLNRNVPKWYISYFNRKSPIELIVPPYKIKSKRLVSNLNEALKFHKYEVQT
;
A
#
# COMPACT_ATOMS: atom_id res chain seq x y z
N MET A 1 -18.62 0.17 -4.19
CA MET A 1 -18.64 0.81 -2.84
C MET A 1 -17.47 1.77 -2.73
N ILE A 2 -17.56 2.81 -1.89
CA ILE A 2 -16.48 3.78 -1.65
C ILE A 2 -15.87 3.59 -0.26
N TYR A 3 -14.56 3.67 -0.17
CA TYR A 3 -13.78 3.42 1.03
C TYR A 3 -12.78 4.54 1.29
N PHE A 4 -13.10 5.44 2.22
CA PHE A 4 -12.21 6.53 2.62
C PHE A 4 -11.18 6.06 3.64
N CYS A 5 -9.92 6.43 3.43
CA CYS A 5 -8.76 6.09 4.25
C CYS A 5 -7.93 7.36 4.50
N VAL A 6 -7.54 7.59 5.75
CA VAL A 6 -6.67 8.73 6.11
C VAL A 6 -5.23 8.33 6.41
N LYS A 7 -4.99 7.02 6.55
CA LYS A 7 -3.65 6.45 6.75
C LYS A 7 -3.28 5.51 5.61
N THR A 8 -2.00 5.48 5.29
CA THR A 8 -1.47 4.63 4.22
C THR A 8 -1.71 3.14 4.49
N ASP A 9 -1.59 2.70 5.75
CA ASP A 9 -1.85 1.29 6.12
C ASP A 9 -3.32 0.90 5.94
N GLU A 10 -4.28 1.79 6.22
CA GLU A 10 -5.71 1.57 5.94
C GLU A 10 -6.01 1.43 4.44
N PHE A 11 -5.38 2.26 3.61
CA PHE A 11 -5.53 2.20 2.16
C PHE A 11 -4.97 0.90 1.59
N LEU A 12 -3.74 0.56 1.96
CA LEU A 12 -3.09 -0.68 1.55
C LEU A 12 -3.89 -1.89 2.05
N ALA A 13 -4.39 -1.88 3.28
CA ALA A 13 -5.22 -2.94 3.83
C ALA A 13 -6.56 -3.07 3.08
N SER A 14 -7.21 -1.95 2.73
CA SER A 14 -8.47 -1.95 1.98
C SER A 14 -8.29 -2.56 0.59
N ILE A 15 -7.22 -2.19 -0.13
CA ILE A 15 -6.90 -2.80 -1.43
C ILE A 15 -6.61 -4.30 -1.25
N LEU A 16 -5.81 -4.66 -0.25
CA LEU A 16 -5.44 -6.05 0.00
C LEU A 16 -6.66 -6.93 0.28
N ASP A 17 -7.61 -6.44 1.09
CA ASP A 17 -8.88 -7.10 1.38
C ASP A 17 -9.66 -7.38 0.08
N LYS A 18 -9.76 -6.36 -0.78
CA LYS A 18 -10.50 -6.45 -2.04
C LYS A 18 -9.89 -7.39 -3.05
N VAL A 19 -8.57 -7.35 -3.21
CA VAL A 19 -7.85 -8.28 -4.10
C VAL A 19 -7.91 -9.71 -3.53
N SER A 20 -7.83 -9.88 -2.21
CA SER A 20 -8.00 -11.18 -1.56
C SER A 20 -9.41 -11.76 -1.74
N LEU A 21 -10.43 -10.89 -1.86
CA LEU A 21 -11.82 -11.26 -2.17
C LEU A 21 -12.10 -11.41 -3.68
N GLY A 22 -11.09 -11.25 -4.54
CA GLY A 22 -11.17 -11.57 -5.96
C GLY A 22 -11.18 -10.37 -6.90
N ALA A 23 -10.88 -9.16 -6.45
CA ALA A 23 -10.61 -8.05 -7.38
C ALA A 23 -9.38 -8.39 -8.24
N GLN A 24 -9.54 -8.38 -9.56
CA GLN A 24 -8.53 -8.81 -10.53
C GLN A 24 -7.90 -7.64 -11.29
N TYR A 25 -8.58 -6.51 -11.35
CA TYR A 25 -8.12 -5.35 -12.10
C TYR A 25 -8.15 -4.10 -11.23
N TYR A 26 -7.27 -3.16 -11.54
CA TYR A 26 -7.16 -1.90 -10.83
C TYR A 26 -6.92 -0.73 -11.78
N CYS A 27 -7.34 0.46 -11.36
CA CYS A 27 -6.95 1.74 -11.94
C CYS A 27 -6.58 2.68 -10.79
N GLN A 28 -5.35 3.18 -10.75
CA GLN A 28 -4.86 4.05 -9.67
C GLN A 28 -4.32 5.36 -10.25
N PHE A 29 -4.75 6.48 -9.68
CA PHE A 29 -4.32 7.81 -10.09
C PHE A 29 -4.48 8.82 -8.97
N ASP A 30 -3.74 9.92 -9.06
CA ASP A 30 -3.81 11.04 -8.12
C ASP A 30 -4.57 12.19 -8.79
N VAL A 31 -5.41 12.89 -8.02
CA VAL A 31 -6.21 14.05 -8.49
C VAL A 31 -5.96 15.26 -7.59
N PRO A 32 -6.04 16.50 -8.12
CA PRO A 32 -6.00 17.69 -7.28
C PRO A 32 -7.15 17.72 -6.27
N LEU A 33 -6.89 18.14 -5.03
CA LEU A 33 -7.93 18.24 -3.99
C LEU A 33 -9.09 19.13 -4.40
N THR A 34 -8.82 20.22 -5.12
CA THR A 34 -9.84 21.14 -5.65
C THR A 34 -10.84 20.48 -6.61
N LYS A 35 -10.47 19.35 -7.23
CA LYS A 35 -11.33 18.59 -8.16
C LYS A 35 -11.82 17.27 -7.58
N ALA A 36 -11.40 16.91 -6.37
CA ALA A 36 -11.61 15.59 -5.79
C ALA A 36 -13.08 15.22 -5.68
N GLU A 37 -13.92 16.11 -5.14
CA GLU A 37 -15.35 15.87 -4.96
C GLU A 37 -16.06 15.64 -6.30
N SER A 38 -15.82 16.50 -7.29
CA SER A 38 -16.38 16.36 -8.63
C SER A 38 -15.98 15.04 -9.29
N ILE A 39 -14.72 14.62 -9.15
CA ILE A 39 -14.24 13.37 -9.73
C ILE A 39 -14.85 12.16 -9.01
N ILE A 40 -14.93 12.18 -7.68
CA ILE A 40 -15.55 11.09 -6.92
C ILE A 40 -17.02 10.95 -7.31
N GLU A 41 -17.78 12.05 -7.41
CA GLU A 41 -19.19 12.02 -7.83
C GLU A 41 -19.36 11.51 -9.27
N LYS A 42 -18.45 11.85 -10.18
CA LYS A 42 -18.43 11.27 -11.54
C LYS A 42 -18.22 9.76 -11.51
N LEU A 43 -17.21 9.28 -10.79
CA LEU A 43 -16.90 7.85 -10.67
C LEU A 43 -18.03 7.08 -9.98
N LYS A 44 -18.65 7.71 -8.97
CA LYS A 44 -19.78 7.18 -8.22
C LYS A 44 -20.99 6.92 -9.10
N LYS A 45 -21.32 7.85 -10.01
CA LYS A 45 -22.37 7.64 -11.02
C LYS A 45 -21.95 6.60 -12.05
N ARG A 46 -20.77 6.76 -12.65
CA ARG A 46 -20.23 5.89 -13.71
C ARG A 46 -20.25 4.41 -13.33
N TYR A 47 -19.77 4.09 -12.13
CA TYR A 47 -19.64 2.70 -11.68
C TYR A 47 -20.66 2.30 -10.62
N VAL A 48 -21.67 3.14 -10.39
CA VAL A 48 -22.73 2.94 -9.38
C VAL A 48 -22.12 2.56 -8.03
N LEU A 49 -21.24 3.41 -7.48
CA LEU A 49 -20.45 3.05 -6.29
C LEU A 49 -21.26 3.07 -5.00
N ASP A 50 -22.42 3.74 -4.97
CA ASP A 50 -23.38 3.76 -3.87
C ASP A 50 -24.23 2.49 -3.84
N GLN A 51 -23.59 1.39 -3.45
CA GLN A 51 -24.24 0.11 -3.30
C GLN A 51 -24.08 -0.42 -1.88
N THR A 52 -25.15 -1.01 -1.36
CA THR A 52 -25.07 -1.87 -0.18
C THR A 52 -24.36 -3.17 -0.51
N ALA A 53 -23.84 -3.87 0.51
CA ALA A 53 -23.23 -5.19 0.33
C ALA A 53 -24.20 -6.19 -0.34
N ARG A 54 -25.50 -6.09 -0.04
CA ARG A 54 -26.56 -6.91 -0.66
C ARG A 54 -26.69 -6.62 -2.15
N GLN A 55 -26.78 -5.34 -2.55
CA GLN A 55 -26.86 -4.94 -3.96
C GLN A 55 -25.61 -5.37 -4.74
N ARG A 56 -24.44 -5.20 -4.13
CA ARG A 56 -23.16 -5.66 -4.67
C ARG A 56 -23.18 -7.16 -4.96
N ASN A 57 -23.56 -7.98 -3.99
CA ASN A 57 -23.60 -9.43 -4.13
C ASN A 57 -24.63 -9.87 -5.18
N TYR A 58 -25.80 -9.23 -5.19
CA TYR A 58 -26.83 -9.48 -6.20
C TYR A 58 -26.33 -9.22 -7.63
N ARG A 59 -25.62 -8.10 -7.87
CA ARG A 59 -25.02 -7.81 -9.18
C ARG A 59 -24.01 -8.87 -9.62
N MET A 60 -23.13 -9.27 -8.69
CA MET A 60 -22.07 -10.24 -8.97
C MET A 60 -22.61 -11.64 -9.24
N GLN A 61 -23.57 -12.10 -8.44
CA GLN A 61 -24.03 -13.51 -8.45
C GLN A 61 -25.25 -13.73 -9.35
N GLN A 62 -26.20 -12.79 -9.36
CA GLN A 62 -27.49 -12.97 -10.06
C GLN A 62 -27.48 -12.31 -11.44
N LYS A 63 -26.88 -11.13 -11.57
CA LYS A 63 -26.81 -10.41 -12.85
C LYS A 63 -25.54 -10.71 -13.66
N LEU A 64 -24.59 -11.47 -13.09
CA LEU A 64 -23.27 -11.73 -13.68
C LEU A 64 -22.60 -10.44 -14.16
N MET A 65 -22.71 -9.37 -13.37
CA MET A 65 -22.13 -8.07 -13.70
C MET A 65 -20.87 -7.83 -12.87
N PRO A 66 -19.79 -7.27 -13.48
CA PRO A 66 -18.63 -6.83 -12.73
C PRO A 66 -18.98 -5.72 -11.75
N VAL A 67 -18.33 -5.73 -10.59
CA VAL A 67 -18.46 -4.67 -9.59
C VAL A 67 -17.15 -3.92 -9.46
N VAL A 68 -17.25 -2.60 -9.39
CA VAL A 68 -16.14 -1.70 -9.06
C VAL A 68 -16.28 -1.18 -7.63
N ASP A 69 -15.17 -1.22 -6.91
CA ASP A 69 -14.99 -0.60 -5.61
C ASP A 69 -13.96 0.53 -5.73
N LEU A 70 -14.18 1.65 -5.04
CA LEU A 70 -13.24 2.78 -5.00
C LEU A 70 -12.63 2.87 -3.60
N VAL A 71 -11.30 2.85 -3.53
CA VAL A 71 -10.54 3.16 -2.32
C VAL A 71 -9.92 4.54 -2.48
N VAL A 72 -10.19 5.42 -1.52
CA VAL A 72 -9.76 6.82 -1.50
C VAL A 72 -8.74 6.99 -0.38
N LEU A 73 -7.59 7.60 -0.69
CA LEU A 73 -6.58 7.94 0.31
C LEU A 73 -6.28 9.43 0.30
N LEU A 74 -6.43 10.02 1.48
CA LEU A 74 -5.86 11.30 1.85
C LEU A 74 -4.99 11.10 3.08
N ASN A 75 -3.68 10.98 2.94
CA ASN A 75 -2.77 11.02 4.09
C ASN A 75 -2.09 12.38 4.18
N GLN A 76 -1.32 12.63 5.24
CA GLN A 76 -0.65 13.90 5.46
C GLN A 76 0.21 14.35 4.26
N SER A 77 1.00 13.44 3.68
CA SER A 77 1.85 13.79 2.52
C SER A 77 1.04 14.19 1.28
N LEU A 78 -0.09 13.53 1.03
CA LEU A 78 -1.00 13.85 -0.07
C LEU A 78 -1.76 15.15 0.21
N TYR A 79 -2.19 15.36 1.45
CA TYR A 79 -2.86 16.58 1.89
C TYR A 79 -1.97 17.80 1.71
N THR A 80 -0.71 17.75 2.18
CA THR A 80 0.28 18.82 1.98
C THR A 80 0.59 19.05 0.50
N ALA A 81 0.54 18.02 -0.33
CA ALA A 81 0.76 18.15 -1.78
C ALA A 81 -0.52 18.51 -2.56
N GLU A 82 -1.60 18.87 -1.86
CA GLU A 82 -2.92 19.20 -2.42
C GLU A 82 -3.46 18.13 -3.40
N LYS A 83 -3.21 16.86 -3.08
CA LYS A 83 -3.61 15.71 -3.89
C LYS A 83 -4.46 14.72 -3.11
N LEU A 84 -5.28 13.98 -3.84
CA LEU A 84 -6.02 12.83 -3.36
C LEU A 84 -5.69 11.63 -4.23
N ARG A 85 -5.41 10.48 -3.61
CA ARG A 85 -5.17 9.24 -4.34
C ARG A 85 -6.45 8.42 -4.44
N LEU A 86 -6.75 7.97 -5.65
CA LEU A 86 -7.90 7.14 -5.97
C LEU A 86 -7.43 5.79 -6.52
N CYS A 87 -8.06 4.71 -6.08
CA CYS A 87 -7.84 3.37 -6.61
C CYS A 87 -9.18 2.67 -6.85
N LEU A 88 -9.53 2.48 -8.12
CA LEU A 88 -10.64 1.65 -8.55
C LEU A 88 -10.17 0.19 -8.60
N LEU A 89 -11.01 -0.71 -8.11
CA LEU A 89 -10.77 -2.16 -8.09
C LEU A 89 -11.98 -2.86 -8.69
N CYS A 90 -11.76 -3.62 -9.77
CA CYS A 90 -12.81 -4.37 -10.44
C CYS A 90 -12.75 -5.86 -10.06
N THR A 91 -13.89 -6.38 -9.62
CA THR A 91 -14.11 -7.81 -9.37
C THR A 91 -15.04 -8.36 -10.44
N MET A 92 -14.57 -9.37 -11.16
CA MET A 92 -15.40 -10.09 -12.14
C MET A 92 -16.23 -11.20 -11.46
N PRO A 93 -17.44 -11.48 -11.96
CA PRO A 93 -18.22 -12.68 -11.61
C PRO A 93 -17.36 -13.94 -11.73
N ALA A 94 -17.62 -14.93 -10.89
CA ALA A 94 -16.76 -16.11 -10.77
C ALA A 94 -16.62 -16.87 -12.10
N GLU A 95 -17.71 -16.90 -12.86
CA GLU A 95 -17.90 -17.51 -14.17
C GLU A 95 -17.04 -16.84 -15.24
N MET A 96 -16.75 -15.54 -15.08
CA MET A 96 -15.99 -14.74 -16.05
C MET A 96 -14.49 -14.72 -15.77
N ARG A 97 -14.04 -15.14 -14.57
CA ARG A 97 -12.64 -15.06 -14.13
C ARG A 97 -11.65 -15.94 -14.92
N PRO A 98 -12.00 -17.14 -15.38
CA PRO A 98 -11.08 -17.99 -16.14
C PRO A 98 -10.78 -17.44 -17.54
N ILE A 99 -11.65 -16.55 -18.04
CA ILE A 99 -11.53 -15.97 -19.37
C ILE A 99 -10.66 -14.72 -19.27
N ALA A 100 -9.58 -14.65 -20.05
CA ALA A 100 -8.73 -13.47 -20.14
C ALA A 100 -9.50 -12.34 -20.86
N LEU A 101 -10.39 -11.67 -20.14
CA LEU A 101 -11.23 -10.60 -20.67
C LEU A 101 -10.50 -9.25 -20.59
N ASN A 102 -10.75 -8.41 -21.60
CA ASN A 102 -10.43 -7.00 -21.53
C ASN A 102 -11.40 -6.32 -20.57
N CYS A 103 -10.93 -6.00 -19.35
CA CYS A 103 -11.76 -5.40 -18.30
C CYS A 103 -12.48 -4.14 -18.76
N SER A 104 -11.81 -3.30 -19.56
CA SER A 104 -12.37 -2.02 -20.02
C SER A 104 -13.58 -2.23 -20.92
N GLU A 105 -13.53 -3.21 -21.83
CA GLU A 105 -14.67 -3.56 -22.70
C GLU A 105 -15.82 -4.20 -21.91
N VAL A 106 -15.52 -5.05 -20.93
CA VAL A 106 -16.55 -5.64 -20.07
C VAL A 106 -17.26 -4.57 -19.25
N LEU A 107 -16.51 -3.62 -18.69
CA LEU A 107 -17.07 -2.48 -17.96
C LEU A 107 -17.89 -1.58 -18.87
N ARG A 108 -17.41 -1.31 -20.10
CA ARG A 108 -18.15 -0.55 -21.11
C ARG A 108 -19.55 -1.09 -21.32
N SER A 109 -19.66 -2.38 -21.63
CA SER A 109 -20.93 -3.03 -21.89
C SER A 109 -21.81 -3.12 -20.64
N SER A 110 -21.21 -3.45 -19.48
CA SER A 110 -21.96 -3.68 -18.24
C SER A 110 -22.53 -2.39 -17.64
N TYR A 111 -21.81 -1.28 -17.77
CA TYR A 111 -22.20 0.02 -17.23
C TYR A 111 -22.72 0.99 -18.31
N GLN A 112 -22.83 0.54 -19.56
CA GLN A 112 -23.29 1.33 -20.71
C GLN A 112 -22.46 2.62 -20.90
N LEU A 113 -21.14 2.50 -20.75
CA LEU A 113 -20.21 3.63 -20.81
C LEU A 113 -19.89 4.03 -22.24
N GLU A 114 -19.66 5.32 -22.45
CA GLU A 114 -19.06 5.82 -23.68
C GLU A 114 -17.55 5.53 -23.73
N LYS A 115 -16.96 5.51 -24.93
CA LYS A 115 -15.49 5.32 -25.09
C LYS A 115 -14.67 6.38 -24.35
N SER A 116 -15.19 7.62 -24.27
CA SER A 116 -14.59 8.76 -23.56
C SER A 116 -14.56 8.57 -22.04
N GLU A 117 -15.37 7.66 -21.50
CA GLU A 117 -15.53 7.42 -20.06
C GLU A 117 -14.73 6.23 -19.55
N LEU A 118 -14.03 5.51 -20.44
CA LEU A 118 -13.28 4.32 -20.07
C LEU A 118 -11.98 4.68 -19.36
N ASP A 119 -11.91 4.31 -18.08
CA ASP A 119 -10.66 4.31 -17.34
C ASP A 119 -9.82 3.10 -17.76
N HIS A 120 -8.50 3.27 -17.79
CA HIS A 120 -7.59 2.18 -18.15
C HIS A 120 -7.30 1.29 -16.93
N PHE A 121 -7.75 0.04 -17.00
CA PHE A 121 -7.56 -0.95 -15.95
C PHE A 121 -6.39 -1.90 -16.26
N PHE A 122 -5.54 -2.12 -15.28
CA PHE A 122 -4.46 -3.10 -15.32
C PHE A 122 -4.83 -4.34 -14.51
N SER A 123 -4.35 -5.51 -14.91
CA SER A 123 -4.48 -6.73 -14.12
C SER A 123 -3.53 -6.70 -12.91
N VAL A 124 -4.02 -7.08 -11.73
CA VAL A 124 -3.16 -7.23 -10.53
C VAL A 124 -2.15 -8.37 -10.69
N LEU A 125 -2.38 -9.29 -11.64
CA LEU A 125 -1.46 -10.38 -11.98
C LEU A 125 -0.38 -9.96 -12.98
N ASP A 126 -0.56 -8.83 -13.66
CA ASP A 126 0.43 -8.34 -14.62
C ASP A 126 1.71 -7.92 -13.87
N ARG A 127 2.81 -8.60 -14.21
CA ARG A 127 4.12 -8.33 -13.60
C ARG A 127 4.77 -7.06 -14.13
N LYS A 128 4.38 -6.58 -15.31
CA LYS A 128 4.89 -5.33 -15.90
C LYS A 128 4.21 -4.13 -15.28
N ASN A 129 2.88 -4.20 -15.16
CA ASN A 129 2.05 -3.14 -14.57
C ASN A 129 1.57 -3.53 -13.17
N ARG A 130 2.50 -3.88 -12.28
CA ARG A 130 2.14 -4.21 -10.89
C ARG A 130 1.54 -3.01 -10.19
N LEU A 131 0.58 -3.26 -9.31
CA LEU A 131 0.04 -2.23 -8.45
C LEU A 131 1.09 -1.81 -7.41
N PHE A 132 1.56 -0.57 -7.55
CA PHE A 132 2.49 0.07 -6.64
C PHE A 132 1.82 1.19 -5.85
N TYR A 133 2.22 1.33 -4.59
CA TYR A 133 2.03 2.58 -3.86
C TYR A 133 3.27 3.45 -4.05
N MET A 134 3.10 4.57 -4.76
CA MET A 134 4.15 5.56 -4.99
C MET A 134 4.17 6.56 -3.84
N SER A 135 5.35 6.96 -3.38
CA SER A 135 5.45 8.09 -2.46
C SER A 135 4.95 9.37 -3.15
N VAL A 136 4.51 10.34 -2.35
CA VAL A 136 4.46 11.72 -2.86
C VAL A 136 5.89 12.15 -3.16
N ALA A 137 6.06 12.91 -4.24
CA ALA A 137 7.36 13.40 -4.67
C ALA A 137 7.98 14.21 -3.52
N ASN A 138 9.18 13.83 -3.08
CA ASN A 138 9.78 14.31 -1.83
C ASN A 138 11.02 15.16 -2.10
N PRO A 139 11.09 16.42 -1.63
CA PRO A 139 12.26 17.29 -1.81
C PRO A 139 13.54 16.71 -1.23
N LEU A 140 13.45 15.88 -0.19
CA LEU A 140 14.59 15.22 0.45
C LEU A 140 15.27 14.16 -0.44
N LEU A 141 14.65 13.79 -1.57
CA LEU A 141 15.23 12.87 -2.56
C LEU A 141 16.01 13.58 -3.67
N LEU A 142 16.02 14.92 -3.67
CA LEU A 142 16.88 15.72 -4.53
C LEU A 142 18.33 15.55 -4.03
N LYS A 143 19.19 14.90 -4.82
CA LYS A 143 20.62 14.79 -4.51
C LYS A 143 21.39 16.00 -5.03
N SER A 144 20.82 16.71 -6.01
CA SER A 144 21.35 17.95 -6.56
C SER A 144 20.24 18.91 -6.95
N ALA A 145 20.57 20.20 -7.13
CA ALA A 145 19.65 21.22 -7.62
C ALA A 145 19.13 20.97 -9.06
N LYS A 146 19.72 20.02 -9.80
CA LYS A 146 19.31 19.62 -11.15
C LYS A 146 18.41 18.37 -11.16
N ASP A 147 18.27 17.68 -10.03
CA ASP A 147 17.41 16.49 -9.95
C ASP A 147 15.94 16.91 -10.00
N LYS A 148 15.11 16.10 -10.65
CA LYS A 148 13.67 16.28 -10.62
C LYS A 148 13.10 15.62 -9.36
N LEU A 149 12.09 16.28 -8.77
CA LEU A 149 11.32 15.73 -7.66
C LEU A 149 10.67 14.41 -8.08
N ALA A 150 11.23 13.28 -7.65
CA ALA A 150 10.78 11.96 -8.07
C ALA A 150 9.93 11.29 -6.97
N SER A 151 8.81 10.70 -7.37
CA SER A 151 8.09 9.73 -6.54
C SER A 151 8.83 8.40 -6.56
N VAL A 152 8.96 7.75 -5.41
CA VAL A 152 9.59 6.42 -5.30
C VAL A 152 8.52 5.37 -5.05
N PRO A 153 8.54 4.22 -5.76
CA PRO A 153 7.69 3.08 -5.39
C PRO A 153 8.06 2.58 -3.99
N VAL A 154 7.12 2.61 -3.06
CA VAL A 154 7.34 2.20 -1.66
C VAL A 154 6.85 0.78 -1.42
N TYR A 155 5.63 0.47 -1.85
CA TYR A 155 5.03 -0.84 -1.70
C TYR A 155 4.65 -1.43 -3.05
N GLU A 156 4.77 -2.73 -3.18
CA GLU A 156 4.27 -3.49 -4.32
C GLU A 156 3.36 -4.63 -3.87
N LEU A 157 2.25 -4.79 -4.58
CA LEU A 157 1.30 -5.86 -4.34
C LEU A 157 1.79 -7.15 -5.01
N VAL A 158 1.91 -8.22 -4.23
CA VAL A 158 2.45 -9.49 -4.67
C VAL A 158 1.70 -10.68 -4.08
N GLN A 159 1.79 -11.82 -4.75
CA GLN A 159 1.44 -13.12 -4.17
C GLN A 159 2.71 -13.77 -3.61
N ILE A 160 2.65 -14.19 -2.36
CA ILE A 160 3.75 -14.93 -1.70
C ILE A 160 3.17 -16.27 -1.21
N PRO A 161 3.90 -17.40 -1.30
CA PRO A 161 3.46 -18.67 -0.74
C PRO A 161 3.22 -18.58 0.76
N TYR A 162 2.19 -19.26 1.27
CA TYR A 162 2.01 -19.42 2.72
C TYR A 162 3.05 -20.39 3.29
N THR A 163 3.55 -20.10 4.49
CA THR A 163 4.39 -21.05 5.23
C THR A 163 3.57 -22.27 5.68
N LEU A 164 4.24 -23.39 5.98
CA LEU A 164 3.57 -24.61 6.46
C LEU A 164 2.76 -24.33 7.74
N GLU A 165 3.33 -23.58 8.68
CA GLU A 165 2.65 -23.15 9.91
C GLU A 165 1.41 -22.29 9.61
N GLN A 166 1.51 -21.33 8.70
CA GLN A 166 0.38 -20.49 8.31
C GLN A 166 -0.75 -21.30 7.69
N ARG A 167 -0.43 -22.31 6.87
CA ARG A 167 -1.42 -23.19 6.28
C ARG A 167 -2.17 -24.00 7.33
N LYS A 168 -1.43 -24.55 8.31
CA LYS A 168 -2.00 -25.30 9.45
C LYS A 168 -2.87 -24.40 10.34
N GLN A 169 -2.38 -23.24 10.75
CA GLN A 169 -3.09 -22.33 11.65
C GLN A 169 -4.37 -21.74 11.04
N LYS A 170 -4.38 -21.49 9.73
CA LYS A 170 -5.49 -20.81 9.03
C LYS A 170 -6.37 -21.75 8.20
N ASN A 171 -6.17 -23.08 8.31
CA ASN A 171 -6.88 -24.09 7.53
C ASN A 171 -6.93 -23.74 6.03
N ILE A 172 -5.78 -23.31 5.48
CA ILE A 172 -5.73 -22.85 4.09
C ILE A 172 -5.80 -24.09 3.17
N PRO A 173 -6.77 -24.16 2.25
CA PRO A 173 -6.89 -25.28 1.32
C PRO A 173 -5.59 -25.54 0.55
N GLN A 174 -5.29 -26.81 0.28
CA GLN A 174 -4.04 -27.22 -0.38
C GLN A 174 -3.89 -26.62 -1.79
N ASN A 175 -5.01 -26.32 -2.46
CA ASN A 175 -5.06 -25.63 -3.76
C ASN A 175 -4.80 -24.11 -3.69
N LYS A 176 -4.79 -23.50 -2.50
CA LYS A 176 -4.45 -22.07 -2.29
C LYS A 176 -3.03 -21.94 -1.74
N ALA A 177 -2.05 -22.21 -2.60
CA ALA A 177 -0.65 -22.20 -2.21
C ALA A 177 -0.10 -20.81 -1.85
N GLN A 178 -0.72 -19.74 -2.36
CA GLN A 178 -0.25 -18.36 -2.26
C GLN A 178 -1.35 -17.41 -1.77
N GLY A 179 -0.92 -16.31 -1.16
CA GLY A 179 -1.79 -15.24 -0.69
C GLY A 179 -1.24 -13.88 -1.07
N TRP A 180 -2.15 -12.96 -1.39
CA TRP A 180 -1.81 -11.56 -1.64
C TRP A 180 -1.22 -10.91 -0.39
N THR A 181 -0.25 -10.02 -0.59
CA THR A 181 0.32 -9.18 0.46
C THR A 181 1.06 -8.00 -0.16
N TRP A 182 1.23 -6.94 0.61
CA TRP A 182 2.17 -5.88 0.27
C TRP A 182 3.57 -6.26 0.75
N ARG A 183 4.57 -5.97 -0.08
CA ARG A 183 5.97 -5.97 0.33
C ARG A 183 6.60 -4.61 0.01
N LEU A 184 7.73 -4.32 0.63
CA LEU A 184 8.50 -3.12 0.30
C LEU A 184 9.14 -3.30 -1.07
N HIS A 185 9.06 -2.28 -1.91
CA HIS A 185 9.67 -2.30 -3.23
C HIS A 185 11.20 -2.29 -3.11
N LYS A 186 11.89 -2.95 -4.05
CA LYS A 186 13.35 -3.11 -4.05
C LYS A 186 14.12 -1.78 -3.96
N GLU A 187 13.63 -0.73 -4.64
CA GLU A 187 14.27 0.59 -4.65
C GLU A 187 14.13 1.28 -3.30
N PHE A 188 12.95 1.19 -2.68
CA PHE A 188 12.73 1.73 -1.35
C PHE A 188 13.55 0.96 -0.30
N MET A 189 13.66 -0.36 -0.43
CA MET A 189 14.53 -1.18 0.43
C MET A 189 16.00 -0.78 0.30
N LEU A 190 16.47 -0.54 -0.92
CA LEU A 190 17.84 -0.06 -1.14
C LEU A 190 18.05 1.30 -0.49
N LEU A 191 17.12 2.24 -0.68
CA LEU A 191 17.15 3.56 -0.02
C LEU A 191 17.25 3.41 1.50
N LYS A 192 16.42 2.57 2.12
CA LYS A 192 16.43 2.33 3.57
C LYS A 192 17.71 1.67 4.07
N LYS A 193 18.26 0.73 3.30
CA LYS A 193 19.56 0.13 3.60
C LYS A 193 20.68 1.16 3.58
N THR A 194 20.70 2.04 2.58
CA THR A 194 21.68 3.14 2.50
C THR A 194 21.55 4.10 3.67
N GLN A 195 20.33 4.59 3.96
CA GLN A 195 20.06 5.47 5.11
C GLN A 195 20.57 4.87 6.42
N LEU A 196 20.28 3.59 6.67
CA LEU A 196 20.74 2.90 7.87
C LEU A 196 22.26 2.77 7.90
N THR A 197 22.88 2.41 6.78
CA THR A 197 24.35 2.30 6.67
C THR A 197 25.05 3.64 6.94
N ASP A 198 24.47 4.75 6.46
CA ASP A 198 25.02 6.09 6.69
C ASP A 198 24.90 6.50 8.16
N VAL A 199 23.85 6.09 8.86
CA VAL A 199 23.73 6.26 10.32
C VAL A 199 24.86 5.51 11.04
N PHE A 200 25.14 4.25 10.67
CA PHE A 200 26.27 3.50 11.24
C PHE A 200 27.62 4.21 11.01
N LYS A 201 27.88 4.67 9.78
CA LYS A 201 29.11 5.41 9.44
C LYS A 201 29.25 6.70 10.25
N LYS A 202 28.17 7.47 10.37
CA LYS A 202 28.17 8.71 11.16
C LYS A 202 28.46 8.44 12.63
N GLN A 203 27.86 7.39 13.20
CA GLN A 203 28.07 7.04 14.59
C GLN A 203 29.43 6.39 14.85
N GLN A 204 30.05 5.76 13.85
CA GLN A 204 31.41 5.22 13.94
C GLN A 204 32.45 6.31 14.25
N GLN A 205 32.21 7.54 13.78
CA GLN A 205 33.07 8.69 14.07
C GLN A 205 32.90 9.20 15.52
N ASN A 206 31.75 8.94 16.14
CA ASN A 206 31.43 9.33 17.52
C ASN A 206 31.84 8.24 18.54
N GLN A 207 33.12 7.85 18.55
CA GLN A 207 33.62 6.64 19.22
C GLN A 207 33.50 6.60 20.76
N LYS A 208 33.15 7.70 21.43
CA LYS A 208 33.28 7.80 22.90
C LYS A 208 32.03 7.43 23.70
N ASN A 209 30.89 7.11 23.06
CA ASN A 209 29.64 6.85 23.79
C ASN A 209 28.79 5.74 23.15
N ASN A 210 29.08 4.49 23.50
CA ASN A 210 28.37 3.31 23.01
C ASN A 210 26.83 3.40 23.20
N PRO A 211 26.29 3.77 24.39
CA PRO A 211 24.85 3.95 24.59
C PRO A 211 24.19 4.89 23.56
N VAL A 212 24.82 6.03 23.26
CA VAL A 212 24.26 7.01 22.31
C VAL A 212 24.24 6.46 20.89
N GLN A 213 25.27 5.70 20.49
CA GLN A 213 25.28 5.04 19.18
C GLN A 213 24.12 4.05 19.05
N ASP A 214 23.90 3.25 20.09
CA ASP A 214 22.86 2.22 20.14
C ASP A 214 21.47 2.82 20.09
N GLU A 215 21.22 3.87 20.84
CA GLU A 215 19.94 4.57 20.85
C GLU A 215 19.60 5.13 19.46
N VAL A 216 20.57 5.75 18.78
CA VAL A 216 20.36 6.33 17.45
C VAL A 216 20.05 5.24 16.42
N ILE A 217 20.77 4.11 16.45
CA ILE A 217 20.52 2.99 15.54
C ILE A 217 19.18 2.33 15.84
N GLN A 218 18.87 2.12 17.12
CA GLN A 218 17.60 1.55 17.54
C GLN A 218 16.43 2.42 17.08
N LYS A 219 16.54 3.75 17.19
CA LYS A 219 15.53 4.69 16.69
C LYS A 219 15.33 4.57 15.17
N GLU A 220 16.41 4.40 14.40
CA GLU A 220 16.29 4.23 12.94
C GLU A 220 15.69 2.86 12.57
N LEU A 221 16.05 1.80 13.28
CA LEU A 221 15.45 0.48 13.13
C LEU A 221 13.96 0.46 13.51
N GLN A 222 13.58 1.14 14.59
CA GLN A 222 12.19 1.26 15.01
C GLN A 222 11.32 1.94 13.94
N LYS A 223 11.83 2.96 13.23
CA LYS A 223 11.13 3.57 12.09
C LYS A 223 10.86 2.53 11.00
N LEU A 224 11.82 1.66 10.69
CA LEU A 224 11.62 0.58 9.71
C LEU A 224 10.61 -0.44 10.21
N TRP A 225 10.74 -0.88 11.46
CA TRP A 225 9.84 -1.85 12.07
C TRP A 225 8.41 -1.35 12.13
N SER A 226 8.19 -0.03 12.28
CA SER A 226 6.84 0.56 12.23
C SER A 226 6.06 0.25 10.94
N LEU A 227 6.77 -0.12 9.85
CA LEU A 227 6.18 -0.49 8.56
C LEU A 227 5.67 -1.95 8.50
N CYS A 228 5.93 -2.79 9.51
CA CYS A 228 5.59 -4.22 9.59
C CYS A 228 4.08 -4.56 9.66
N GLY A 229 3.23 -3.80 8.98
CA GLY A 229 1.77 -4.04 8.91
C GLY A 229 1.38 -5.23 8.04
N PHE A 230 2.24 -5.66 7.11
CA PHE A 230 1.93 -6.72 6.14
C PHE A 230 2.95 -7.85 6.17
N ARG A 231 2.50 -9.06 5.84
CA ARG A 231 3.34 -10.26 5.79
C ARG A 231 4.56 -10.10 4.88
N GLY A 232 4.37 -9.57 3.67
CA GLY A 232 5.47 -9.33 2.74
C GLY A 232 6.47 -8.29 3.27
N VAL A 233 5.98 -7.21 3.88
CA VAL A 233 6.84 -6.19 4.49
C VAL A 233 7.66 -6.75 5.65
N ARG A 234 7.06 -7.59 6.50
CA ARG A 234 7.78 -8.28 7.58
C ARG A 234 8.91 -9.14 7.07
N HIS A 235 8.68 -9.88 5.98
CA HIS A 235 9.74 -10.67 5.35
C HIS A 235 10.90 -9.78 4.90
N CYS A 236 10.62 -8.67 4.20
CA CYS A 236 11.65 -7.72 3.78
C CYS A 236 12.46 -7.13 4.96
N ILE A 237 11.77 -6.78 6.05
CA ILE A 237 12.42 -6.21 7.24
C ILE A 237 13.22 -7.27 7.99
N PHE A 238 12.73 -8.50 8.09
CA PHE A 238 13.46 -9.60 8.69
C PHE A 238 14.76 -9.89 7.93
N ASP A 239 14.71 -9.92 6.60
CA ASP A 239 15.89 -10.08 5.75
C ASP A 239 16.89 -8.93 5.93
N LEU A 240 16.41 -7.70 6.11
CA LEU A 240 17.26 -6.54 6.40
C LEU A 240 17.91 -6.67 7.79
N ASN A 241 17.13 -7.02 8.81
CA ASN A 241 17.56 -7.16 10.21
C ASN A 241 18.71 -8.17 10.37
N ARG A 242 18.77 -9.22 9.54
CA ARG A 242 19.89 -10.19 9.52
C ARG A 242 21.26 -9.54 9.27
N ASN A 243 21.31 -8.33 8.71
CA ASN A 243 22.54 -7.59 8.49
C ASN A 243 22.99 -6.76 9.70
N VAL A 244 22.08 -6.49 10.66
CA VAL A 244 22.36 -5.61 11.81
C VAL A 244 23.56 -6.12 12.64
N PRO A 245 23.65 -7.41 13.03
CA PRO A 245 24.82 -7.91 13.75
C PRO A 245 26.13 -7.74 12.97
N LYS A 246 26.09 -7.93 11.64
CA LYS A 246 27.26 -7.76 10.77
C LYS A 246 27.71 -6.30 10.71
N TRP A 247 26.77 -5.36 10.64
CA TRP A 247 27.08 -3.93 10.66
C TRP A 247 27.66 -3.48 11.99
N TYR A 248 27.13 -3.99 13.10
CA TYR A 248 27.69 -3.74 14.42
C TYR A 248 29.16 -4.17 14.54
N ILE A 249 29.47 -5.36 14.04
CA ILE A 249 30.85 -5.85 14.00
C ILE A 249 31.71 -4.98 13.07
N SER A 250 31.23 -4.67 11.85
CA SER A 250 32.04 -3.93 10.87
C SER A 250 32.28 -2.46 11.24
N TYR A 251 31.32 -1.80 11.86
CA TYR A 251 31.40 -0.36 12.14
C TYR A 251 31.86 -0.06 13.57
N PHE A 252 31.52 -0.88 14.56
CA PHE A 252 31.83 -0.62 15.97
C PHE A 252 32.70 -1.68 16.63
N ASN A 253 33.07 -2.75 15.90
CA ASN A 253 33.88 -3.85 16.43
C ASN A 253 33.31 -4.48 17.72
N ARG A 254 31.97 -4.56 17.82
CA ARG A 254 31.27 -5.17 18.97
C ARG A 254 29.99 -5.88 18.54
N LYS A 255 29.46 -6.74 19.41
CA LYS A 255 28.17 -7.39 19.19
C LYS A 255 27.02 -6.38 19.28
N SER A 256 25.99 -6.58 18.47
CA SER A 256 24.76 -5.79 18.53
C SER A 256 24.06 -6.01 19.87
N PRO A 257 23.81 -4.95 20.67
CA PRO A 257 22.98 -5.04 21.85
C PRO A 257 21.48 -4.94 21.53
N ILE A 258 21.13 -4.58 20.29
CA ILE A 258 19.74 -4.37 19.87
C ILE A 258 19.05 -5.72 19.71
N GLU A 259 18.00 -5.92 20.50
CA GLU A 259 17.04 -7.01 20.31
C GLU A 259 16.17 -6.73 19.08
N LEU A 260 16.16 -7.68 18.15
CA LEU A 260 15.38 -7.56 16.91
C LEU A 260 13.92 -7.92 17.18
N ILE A 261 13.10 -6.90 17.43
CA ILE A 261 11.68 -7.09 17.72
C ILE A 261 10.89 -7.26 16.42
N VAL A 262 10.01 -8.26 16.39
CA VAL A 262 8.96 -8.38 15.36
C VAL A 262 7.71 -7.67 15.88
N PRO A 263 7.26 -6.56 15.26
CA PRO A 263 6.09 -5.84 15.73
C PRO A 263 4.83 -6.71 15.70
N PRO A 264 3.87 -6.52 16.62
CA PRO A 264 2.59 -7.24 16.58
C PRO A 264 1.83 -6.94 15.28
N TYR A 265 0.97 -7.86 14.82
CA TYR A 265 0.07 -7.55 13.71
C TYR A 265 -0.87 -6.43 14.16
N LYS A 266 -0.92 -5.33 13.40
CA LYS A 266 -1.99 -4.36 13.59
C LYS A 266 -3.31 -5.04 13.26
N ILE A 267 -4.16 -5.18 14.27
CA ILE A 267 -5.55 -5.61 14.10
C ILE A 267 -6.24 -4.57 13.20
N LYS A 268 -7.14 -5.03 12.32
CA LYS A 268 -7.90 -4.16 11.39
C LYS A 268 -8.48 -2.97 12.16
N SER A 269 -7.99 -1.77 11.93
CA SER A 269 -8.52 -0.57 12.56
C SER A 269 -9.93 -0.31 12.05
N LYS A 270 -10.81 0.16 12.95
CA LYS A 270 -12.09 0.73 12.54
C LYS A 270 -11.79 1.91 11.61
N ARG A 271 -12.58 2.09 10.56
CA ARG A 271 -12.44 3.24 9.66
C ARG A 271 -12.53 4.52 10.47
N LEU A 272 -11.56 5.41 10.29
CA LEU A 272 -11.49 6.69 10.98
C LEU A 272 -12.45 7.73 10.38
N VAL A 273 -12.78 7.58 9.10
CA VAL A 273 -13.65 8.51 8.35
C VAL A 273 -14.57 7.75 7.40
N SER A 274 -15.71 8.36 7.08
CA SER A 274 -16.76 7.80 6.22
C SER A 274 -16.93 8.55 4.89
N ASN A 275 -16.44 9.79 4.79
CA ASN A 275 -16.58 10.65 3.62
C ASN A 275 -15.38 11.59 3.44
N LEU A 276 -15.33 12.30 2.31
CA LEU A 276 -14.23 13.22 1.98
C LEU A 276 -14.13 14.40 2.96
N ASN A 277 -15.27 14.93 3.42
CA ASN A 277 -15.30 16.07 4.34
C ASN A 277 -14.70 15.71 5.70
N GLU A 278 -15.01 14.53 6.23
CA GLU A 278 -14.37 13.99 7.43
C GLU A 278 -12.86 13.77 7.23
N ALA A 279 -12.44 13.27 6.07
CA ALA A 279 -11.02 13.10 5.75
C ALA A 279 -10.26 14.44 5.72
N LEU A 280 -10.86 15.49 5.15
CA LEU A 280 -10.29 16.85 5.14
C LEU A 280 -10.20 17.44 6.55
N LYS A 281 -11.26 17.27 7.35
CA LYS A 281 -11.27 17.71 8.76
C LYS A 281 -10.19 17.00 9.58
N PHE A 282 -10.02 15.69 9.39
CA PHE A 282 -9.02 14.88 10.10
C PHE A 282 -7.62 15.52 9.99
N HIS A 283 -7.16 15.83 8.77
CA HIS A 283 -5.82 16.43 8.56
C HIS A 283 -5.75 17.91 8.93
N LYS A 284 -6.86 18.65 8.84
CA LYS A 284 -6.90 20.04 9.29
C LYS A 284 -6.62 20.16 10.79
N TYR A 285 -7.11 19.23 11.60
CA TYR A 285 -6.86 19.20 13.04
C TYR A 285 -5.46 18.65 13.39
N GLU A 286 -4.94 17.64 12.66
CA GLU A 286 -3.58 17.13 12.88
C GLU A 286 -2.48 18.17 12.58
N VAL A 287 -2.73 19.15 11.69
CA VAL A 287 -1.76 20.23 11.37
C VAL A 287 -1.73 21.32 12.45
N GLN A 288 -2.75 21.40 13.32
CA GLN A 288 -2.86 22.43 14.36
C GLN A 288 -2.30 22.00 15.73
N THR A 289 -1.92 20.72 15.87
CA THR A 289 -1.29 20.12 17.06
C THR A 289 0.16 19.79 16.82
#